data_AF-A0A5W7GX13-F1
#
_entry.id   AF-A0A5W7GX13-F1
#
_cell.length_a   1.000
_cell.length_b   1.000
_cell.length_c   1.000
_cell.angle_alpha   90.00
_cell.angle_beta   90.00
_cell.angle_gamma   90.00
#
_symmetry.space_group_name_H-M   'P 1'
#
loop_
_entity.id
_entity.type
_entity.pdbx_description
1 polymer ?
#
loop_
_entity_poly.entity_id
_entity_poly.type
_entity_poly.pdbx_seq_one_letter_code
_entity_poly.pdbx_strand_id
1 'polypeptide(L)' 'MEKSEQKKVETRLKIILGAEVAKAMNCGIEQVDKELVMGILLSASELNDIERVKYIKAGRWFLAQMDGRQK' A
#
# COMPACT_ATOMS: atom_id res chain seq x y z
N MET A 1 -8.32 -25.44 13.17
CA MET A 1 -8.36 -25.16 11.71
C MET A 1 -8.17 -23.67 11.42
N GLU A 2 -8.74 -22.79 12.26
CA GLU A 2 -8.72 -21.31 12.13
C GLU A 2 -7.32 -20.68 12.00
N LYS A 3 -6.31 -21.17 12.73
CA LYS A 3 -4.93 -20.62 12.70
C LYS A 3 -4.25 -20.77 11.33
N SER A 4 -4.67 -21.74 10.51
CA SER A 4 -4.15 -21.94 9.15
C SER A 4 -4.79 -20.97 8.15
N GLU A 5 -6.09 -20.74 8.28
CA GLU A 5 -6.83 -19.82 7.42
C GLU A 5 -6.45 -18.37 7.69
N GLN A 6 -6.27 -17.99 8.95
CA GLN A 6 -5.76 -16.68 9.33
C GLN A 6 -4.40 -16.38 8.70
N LYS A 7 -3.46 -17.33 8.76
CA LYS A 7 -2.14 -17.19 8.13
C LYS A 7 -2.24 -17.00 6.61
N LYS A 8 -3.16 -17.71 5.95
CA LYS A 8 -3.40 -17.56 4.51
C LYS A 8 -3.95 -16.19 4.16
N VAL A 9 -4.90 -15.67 4.94
CA VAL A 9 -5.46 -14.32 4.76
C VAL A 9 -4.37 -13.27 4.97
N GLU A 10 -3.61 -13.36 6.05
CA GLU A 10 -2.51 -12.44 6.35
C GLU A 10 -1.46 -12.42 5.22
N THR A 11 -1.10 -13.60 4.71
CA THR A 11 -0.16 -13.72 3.59
C THR A 11 -0.71 -13.05 2.33
N ARG A 12 -1.99 -13.24 2.00
CA ARG A 12 -2.63 -12.57 0.86
C ARG A 12 -2.63 -11.05 1.00
N LEU A 13 -2.96 -10.53 2.19
CA LEU A 13 -2.95 -9.10 2.45
C LEU A 13 -1.56 -8.48 2.27
N LYS A 14 -0.52 -9.17 2.76
CA LYS A 14 0.88 -8.75 2.58
C LYS A 14 1.27 -8.70 1.09
N ILE A 15 0.84 -9.69 0.30
CA ILE A 15 1.11 -9.74 -1.15
C ILE A 15 0.39 -8.62 -1.88
N ILE A 16 -0.89 -8.38 -1.57
CA ILE A 16 -1.69 -7.31 -2.18
C ILE A 16 -1.04 -5.95 -1.91
N LEU A 17 -0.70 -5.67 -0.65
CA LEU A 17 -0.04 -4.42 -0.28
C LEU A 17 1.30 -4.24 -1.01
N GLY A 18 2.10 -5.30 -1.11
CA GLY A 18 3.34 -5.25 -1.87
C GLY A 18 3.11 -4.83 -3.33
N ALA A 19 2.12 -5.44 -4.00
CA ALA A 19 1.76 -5.10 -5.36
C ALA A 19 1.24 -3.65 -5.51
N GLU A 20 0.46 -3.16 -4.53
CA GLU A 20 -0.02 -1.78 -4.49
C GLU A 20 1.14 -0.78 -4.38
N VAL A 21 2.11 -1.05 -3.51
CA VAL A 21 3.31 -0.20 -3.35
C VAL A 21 4.12 -0.15 -4.63
N ALA A 22 4.40 -1.30 -5.25
CA ALA A 22 5.15 -1.36 -6.51
C ALA A 22 4.47 -0.56 -7.62
N LYS A 23 3.14 -0.70 -7.74
CA LYS A 23 2.36 0.03 -8.73
C LYS A 23 2.30 1.53 -8.45
N ALA A 24 2.21 1.95 -7.19
CA ALA A 24 2.25 3.36 -6.80
C ALA A 24 3.60 3.99 -7.13
N MET A 25 4.67 3.19 -7.05
CA MET A 25 6.04 3.60 -7.40
C MET A 25 6.37 3.42 -8.88
N ASN A 26 5.41 2.92 -9.69
CA ASN A 26 5.58 2.64 -11.11
C ASN A 26 6.83 1.78 -11.41
N CYS A 27 7.07 0.75 -10.58
CA CYS A 27 8.19 -0.17 -10.72
C CYS A 27 7.76 -1.64 -10.49
N GLY A 28 8.65 -2.58 -10.81
CA GLY A 28 8.48 -3.98 -10.42
C GLY A 28 8.59 -4.19 -8.91
N ILE A 29 7.99 -5.24 -8.36
CA ILE A 29 8.00 -5.52 -6.91
C ILE A 29 9.43 -5.72 -6.38
N GLU A 30 10.30 -6.29 -7.22
CA GLU A 30 11.72 -6.51 -6.96
C GLU A 30 12.56 -5.23 -7.02
N GLN A 31 12.02 -4.15 -7.61
CA GLN A 31 12.68 -2.86 -7.79
C GLN A 31 12.19 -1.80 -6.79
N VAL A 32 11.28 -2.17 -5.89
CA VAL A 32 10.83 -1.25 -4.82
C VAL A 32 12.01 -0.93 -3.91
N ASP A 33 12.42 0.34 -3.90
CA ASP A 33 13.38 0.88 -2.93
C ASP A 33 12.73 0.88 -1.54
N LYS A 34 13.13 -0.09 -0.71
CA LYS A 34 12.48 -0.34 0.58
C LYS A 34 12.82 0.75 1.57
N GLU A 35 14.07 1.20 1.56
CA GLU A 35 14.60 2.24 2.41
C GLU A 35 13.84 3.55 2.19
N LEU A 36 13.64 3.94 0.93
CA LEU A 36 12.86 5.11 0.57
C LEU A 36 11.40 5.00 1.05
N VAL A 37 10.72 3.88 0.73
CA VAL A 37 9.32 3.69 1.12
C VAL A 37 9.16 3.72 2.65
N MET A 38 10.03 3.04 3.39
CA MET A 38 9.97 3.06 4.86
C MET A 38 10.26 4.46 5.43
N GLY A 39 11.21 5.20 4.85
CA GLY A 39 11.48 6.59 5.25
C GLY A 39 10.26 7.48 5.11
N ILE A 40 9.53 7.39 3.99
CA ILE A 40 8.29 8.12 3.77
C ILE A 40 7.21 7.69 4.76
N LEU A 41 7.02 6.38 4.98
CA LEU A 41 6.00 5.88 5.91
C LEU A 41 6.26 6.33 7.36
N LEU A 42 7.52 6.37 7.79
CA LEU A 42 7.90 6.86 9.12
C LEU A 42 7.56 8.35 9.30
N SER A 43 7.62 9.15 8.23
CA SER A 43 7.19 10.56 8.28
C SER A 43 5.67 10.74 8.42
N ALA A 44 4.86 9.68 8.25
CA ALA A 44 3.41 9.79 8.31
C ALA A 44 2.86 10.13 9.70
N SER A 45 3.61 9.88 10.78
CA SER A 45 3.26 10.32 12.14
C SER A 45 3.34 11.84 12.29
N GLU A 46 4.23 12.48 11.54
CA GLU A 46 4.50 13.92 11.62
C GLU A 46 3.50 14.77 10.82
N LEU A 47 2.65 14.12 10.01
CA LEU A 47 1.63 14.80 9.21
C LEU A 47 0.53 15.38 10.10
N ASN A 48 0.20 16.65 9.86
CA ASN A 48 -0.98 17.28 10.45
C ASN A 48 -2.27 16.74 9.79
N ASP A 49 -3.43 17.09 10.35
CA ASP A 49 -4.72 16.58 9.90
C ASP A 49 -5.04 16.94 8.43
N ILE A 50 -4.67 18.14 7.99
CA ILE A 50 -4.92 18.60 6.61
C ILE A 50 -4.08 17.77 5.64
N GLU A 51 -2.80 17.59 5.95
CA GLU A 51 -1.88 16.78 5.14
C GLU A 51 -2.31 15.31 5.11
N ARG A 52 -2.68 14.76 6.27
CA ARG A 52 -3.19 13.39 6.38
C ARG A 52 -4.42 13.18 5.51
N VAL A 53 -5.39 14.11 5.55
CA VAL A 53 -6.58 14.05 4.69
C VAL A 53 -6.22 14.12 3.21
N LYS A 54 -5.24 14.96 2.83
CA LYS A 54 -4.76 15.06 1.44
C LYS A 54 -4.20 13.72 0.95
N TYR A 55 -3.30 13.10 1.71
CA TYR A 55 -2.72 11.80 1.33
C TYR A 55 -3.74 10.67 1.32
N ILE A 56 -4.69 10.64 2.27
CA ILE A 56 -5.79 9.66 2.26
C ILE A 56 -6.64 9.80 1.00
N LYS A 57 -6.99 11.02 0.59
CA LYS A 57 -7.77 11.25 -0.64
C LYS A 57 -7.00 10.79 -1.88
N ALA A 58 -5.72 11.11 -1.96
CA ALA A 58 -4.86 10.66 -3.07
C ALA A 58 -4.76 9.13 -3.13
N GLY A 59 -4.50 8.47 -1.99
CA GLY A 59 -4.43 7.01 -1.90
C GLY A 59 -5.74 6.32 -2.29
N ARG A 60 -6.89 6.83 -1.81
CA ARG A 60 -8.22 6.34 -2.22
C ARG A 60 -8.44 6.44 -3.72
N TRP A 61 -8.09 7.57 -4.32
CA TRP A 61 -8.24 7.77 -5.76
C TRP A 61 -7.34 6.84 -6.58
N PHE A 62 -6.11 6.61 -6.12
CA PHE A 62 -5.18 5.66 -6.73
C PHE A 62 -5.70 4.22 -6.68
N LEU A 63 -6.14 3.76 -5.50
CA LEU A 63 -6.67 2.40 -5.31
C LEU A 63 -7.94 2.15 -6.14
N ALA A 64 -8.84 3.13 -6.22
CA ALA A 64 -10.06 3.03 -7.04
C ALA A 64 -9.76 2.81 -8.53
N GLN A 65 -8.70 3.44 -9.06
CA GLN A 65 -8.26 3.22 -10.44
C GLN A 65 -7.59 1.85 -10.65
N MET A 66 -7.04 1.24 -9.60
CA MET A 66 -6.52 -0.12 -9.70
C MET A 66 -7.65 -1.13 -9.85
N ASP A 67 -8.73 -0.97 -9.08
CA ASP A 67 -9.91 -1.83 -9.11
C ASP A 67 -10.68 -1.71 -10.44
N GLY A 68 -10.83 -0.48 -10.96
CA GLY A 68 -11.47 -0.23 -12.26
C GLY A 68 -10.74 -0.80 -13.48
N ARG A 69 -9.47 -1.22 -13.34
CA ARG A 69 -8.68 -1.84 -14.42
C ARG A 69 -8.74 -3.38 -14.40
N GLN A 70 -9.38 -3.99 -13.40
CA GLN A 70 -9.54 -5.45 -13.30
C GLN A 70 -10.88 -5.96 -13.86
N LYS A 71 -11.65 -5.11 -14.57
CA LYS A 71 -12.83 -5.52 -15.35
C LYS A 71 -12.54 -5.58 -16.83
#